data_AF-A0A3S1H1Y5-F1
#
_entry.id   AF-A0A3S1H1Y5-F1
#
_cell.length_a   1.000
_cell.length_b   1.000
_cell.length_c   1.000
_cell.angle_alpha   90.00
_cell.angle_beta   90.00
_cell.angle_gamma   90.00
#
_symmetry.space_group_name_H-M   'P 1'
#
loop_
_entity.id
_entity.type
_entity.pdbx_description
1 polymer ?
#
loop_
_entity_poly.entity_id
_entity_poly.type
_entity_poly.pdbx_seq_one_letter_code
_entity_poly.pdbx_strand_id
1 'polypeptide(L)' 'MKLFEGLTRYRPQALGVLRIMTALQFIEHGSQKLFNFPASAEPHALTGLTTAAGILEFAGGIL' A
#
# COMPACT_ATOMS: atom_id res chain seq x y z
N MET A 1 -32.31 -10.24 -0.52
CA MET A 1 -31.26 -9.53 -1.30
C MET A 1 -31.31 -7.99 -1.17
N LYS A 2 -32.17 -7.39 -0.32
CA LYS A 2 -32.27 -5.92 -0.13
C LYS A 2 -31.05 -5.27 0.55
N LEU A 3 -30.27 -6.03 1.33
CA LEU A 3 -29.09 -5.52 2.03
C LEU A 3 -28.00 -5.02 1.07
N PHE A 4 -27.75 -5.76 -0.03
CA PHE A 4 -26.73 -5.39 -1.03
C PHE A 4 -27.12 -4.18 -1.90
N GLU A 5 -28.43 -3.96 -2.10
CA GLU A 5 -28.96 -2.76 -2.78
C GLU A 5 -28.70 -1.49 -1.96
N GLY A 6 -28.81 -1.57 -0.62
CA GLY A 6 -28.44 -0.47 0.27
C GLY A 6 -26.94 -0.15 0.23
N LEU A 7 -26.09 -1.19 0.19
CA LEU A 7 -24.62 -1.04 0.14
C LEU A 7 -24.12 -0.49 -1.20
N THR A 8 -24.86 -0.70 -2.29
CA THR A 8 -24.53 -0.18 -3.62
C THR A 8 -24.35 1.34 -3.63
N ARG A 9 -25.08 2.08 -2.77
CA ARG A 9 -24.92 3.53 -2.61
C ARG A 9 -23.53 3.93 -2.08
N TYR A 10 -22.86 3.06 -1.32
CA TYR A 10 -21.55 3.31 -0.74
C TYR A 10 -20.38 2.87 -1.63
N ARG A 11 -20.68 2.37 -2.83
CA ARG A 11 -19.68 1.91 -3.80
C ARG A 11 -18.57 2.95 -4.07
N PRO A 12 -18.85 4.25 -4.32
CA PRO A 12 -17.79 5.21 -4.60
C PRO A 12 -16.91 5.50 -3.36
N GLN A 13 -17.49 5.49 -2.16
CA GLN A 13 -16.76 5.67 -0.90
C GLN A 13 -15.88 4.47 -0.61
N ALA A 14 -16.41 3.25 -0.75
CA ALA A 14 -15.66 2.02 -0.56
C ALA A 14 -14.48 1.92 -1.54
N LEU A 15 -14.70 2.28 -2.80
CA LEU A 15 -13.66 2.35 -3.82
C LEU A 15 -12.57 3.40 -3.46
N GLY A 16 -12.97 4.56 -2.93
CA GLY A 16 -12.04 5.58 -2.45
C GLY A 16 -11.19 5.10 -1.27
N VAL A 17 -11.82 4.49 -0.26
CA VAL A 17 -11.14 3.92 0.90
C VAL A 17 -10.17 2.83 0.47
N LEU A 18 -10.57 1.93 -0.42
CA LEU A 18 -9.70 0.88 -0.94
C LEU A 18 -8.46 1.47 -1.62
N ARG A 19 -8.62 2.51 -2.45
CA ARG A 19 -7.46 3.18 -3.08
C ARG A 19 -6.51 3.77 -2.06
N ILE A 20 -7.03 4.50 -1.07
CA ILE A 20 -6.22 5.11 -0.01
C ILE A 20 -5.46 4.03 0.76
N MET A 21 -6.15 2.96 1.17
CA MET A 21 -5.51 1.86 1.90
C MET A 21 -4.45 1.15 1.06
N THR A 22 -4.70 0.91 -0.23
CA THR A 22 -3.69 0.33 -1.13
C THR A 22 -2.47 1.23 -1.26
N ALA A 23 -2.65 2.53 -1.47
CA ALA A 23 -1.56 3.50 -1.53
C ALA A 23 -0.73 3.52 -0.24
N LEU A 24 -1.40 3.56 0.92
CA LEU A 24 -0.74 3.51 2.23
C LEU A 24 0.08 2.22 2.43
N GLN A 25 -0.46 1.06 2.03
CA GLN A 25 0.24 -0.21 2.17
C GLN A 25 1.52 -0.28 1.31
N PHE A 26 1.46 0.28 0.10
CA PHE A 26 2.61 0.39 -0.80
C PHE A 26 3.69 1.32 -0.24
N ILE A 27 3.29 2.47 0.31
CA ILE A 27 4.21 3.40 0.98
C ILE A 27 4.85 2.74 2.20
N GLU A 28 4.09 2.02 3.02
CA GLU A 28 4.61 1.29 4.18
C GLU A 28 5.68 0.27 3.76
N HIS A 29 5.41 -0.56 2.75
CA HIS A 29 6.36 -1.58 2.31
C HIS A 29 7.59 -0.98 1.60
N GLY A 30 7.40 0.07 0.80
CA GLY A 30 8.51 0.80 0.19
C GLY A 30 9.40 1.48 1.22
N SER A 31 8.81 2.06 2.27
CA SER A 31 9.55 2.72 3.36
C SER A 31 10.25 1.73 4.29
N GLN A 32 9.68 0.55 4.53
CA GLN A 32 10.37 -0.57 5.18
C GLN A 32 11.65 -0.96 4.43
N LYS A 33 11.61 -1.01 3.10
CA LYS A 33 12.76 -1.42 2.28
C LYS A 33 13.83 -0.34 2.13
N LEU A 34 13.42 0.93 1.99
CA LEU A 34 14.35 2.05 1.73
C LEU A 34 14.85 2.73 3.01
N PHE A 35 13.98 2.87 4.01
CA PHE A 35 14.23 3.67 5.21
C PHE A 35 14.21 2.82 6.48
N ASN A 36 13.93 1.52 6.40
CA ASN A 36 13.78 0.61 7.54
C ASN A 36 12.77 1.15 8.58
N PHE A 37 11.71 1.81 8.10
CA PHE A 37 10.68 2.44 8.91
C PHE A 37 9.30 2.23 8.28
N PRO A 38 8.32 1.64 8.99
CA PRO A 38 8.42 1.00 10.30
C PRO A 38 9.45 -0.14 10.33
N ALA A 39 10.04 -0.44 11.49
CA ALA A 39 11.10 -1.45 11.57
C ALA A 39 10.52 -2.85 11.24
N SER A 40 11.00 -3.46 10.15
CA SER A 40 10.65 -4.84 9.81
C SER A 40 11.35 -5.81 10.77
N ALA A 41 10.68 -6.92 11.12
CA ALA A 41 11.26 -7.97 11.95
C ALA A 41 12.49 -8.62 11.29
N GLU A 42 12.52 -8.64 9.97
CA GLU A 42 13.65 -9.07 9.15
C GLU A 42 14.20 -7.85 8.38
N PRO A 43 15.45 -7.42 8.64
CA PRO A 43 16.08 -6.36 7.87
C PRO A 43 16.17 -6.80 6.40
N HIS A 44 15.54 -6.05 5.49
CA HIS A 44 15.71 -6.31 4.07
C HIS A 44 17.16 -5.99 3.70
N ALA A 45 17.93 -7.02 3.30
CA ALA A 45 19.26 -6.80 2.77
C ALA A 45 19.14 -5.93 1.51
N LEU A 46 19.76 -4.75 1.51
CA LEU A 46 19.79 -3.78 0.40
C LEU A 46 20.59 -4.33 -0.78
N THR A 47 20.01 -5.33 -1.43
CA THR A 47 20.43 -5.89 -2.71
C THR A 47 19.86 -5.02 -3.83
N GLY A 48 20.48 -5.01 -5.01
CA GLY A 48 19.99 -4.20 -6.14
C GLY A 48 18.51 -4.44 -6.47
N LEU A 49 18.02 -5.67 -6.28
CA LEU A 49 16.63 -6.05 -6.50
C LEU A 49 15.68 -5.45 -5.43
N THR A 50 16.05 -5.48 -4.16
CA THR A 50 15.22 -4.95 -3.06
C THR A 50 15.16 -3.43 -3.07
N THR A 51 16.26 -2.74 -3.45
CA THR A 51 16.25 -1.29 -3.63
C THR A 51 15.35 -0.88 -4.80
N ALA A 52 15.41 -1.57 -5.93
CA ALA A 52 14.52 -1.33 -7.06
C ALA A 52 13.04 -1.56 -6.68
N ALA A 53 12.75 -2.65 -5.95
CA ALA A 53 11.42 -2.93 -5.44
C ALA A 53 10.93 -1.84 -4.47
N GLY A 54 11.77 -1.40 -3.53
CA GLY A 54 11.44 -0.33 -2.58
C GLY A 54 11.11 1.00 -3.27
N ILE A 55 11.85 1.37 -4.32
CA ILE A 55 11.56 2.58 -5.11
C ILE A 55 10.22 2.45 -5.83
N LEU A 56 9.95 1.32 -6.47
CA LEU A 56 8.69 1.09 -7.17
C LEU A 56 7.49 1.06 -6.22
N GLU A 57 7.64 0.46 -5.04
CA GLU A 57 6.60 0.39 -4.01
C GLU A 57 6.31 1.76 -3.39
N PHE A 58 7.35 2.52 -3.06
CA PHE A 58 7.19 3.85 -2.50
C PHE A 58 6.65 4.86 -3.52
N ALA A 59 7.23 4.90 -4.73
CA ALA A 59 6.76 5.80 -5.79
C ALA A 59 5.37 5.40 -6.28
N GLY A 60 5.08 4.10 -6.41
CA GLY A 60 3.78 3.59 -6.84
C GLY A 60 2.66 3.83 -5.83
N GLY A 61 2.97 3.95 -4.54
CA GLY A 61 1.98 4.33 -3.53
C GLY A 61 1.73 5.84 -3.42
N ILE A 62 2.63 6.68 -3.94
CA ILE A 62 2.45 8.15 -3.97
C ILE A 62 1.60 8.60 -5.17
N LEU A 63 1.66 7.85 -6.27
CA LEU A 63 0.92 8.11 -7.53
C LEU A 63 -0.56 7.70 -7.43
#